data_AF-A0A535STZ5-F1
#
_entry.id   AF-A0A535STZ5-F1
#
_cell.length_a   1.000
_cell.length_b   1.000
_cell.length_c   1.000
_cell.angle_alpha   90.00
_cell.angle_beta   90.00
_cell.angle_gamma   90.00
#
_symmetry.space_group_name_H-M   'P 1'
#
loop_
_entity.id
_entity.type
_entity.pdbx_description
1 polymer ?
#
loop_
_entity_poly.entity_id
_entity_poly.type
_entity_poly.pdbx_seq_one_letter_code
_entity_poly.pdbx_strand_id
1 'polypeptide(L)'
;MNENEFRKRLSDALGEPPPLAAPVLSRPDAQAQHTYPRTMALLAAGLAILLVLVLVASRIALHPTSSVLPAAPPSGNKALAADSFPCALPAIATTESGNPGQDGVIHMDAGFVNIPGGSFQVDPTANVRGMPSSYSAGPTIYSATLQRWLPVGSRNVAPDGRSYAYVALLPAGATYSDFTSAELHVYDVDATVDHKVWSYPGSIDVLGWNSSGILAQTVPPQGGVGLFWRVDPSGRGASQGSSDEDPGRLPLSALPGGNVNYSYLGGDSTGRAVFRIGSRDPGVKYSVVVLESGNATTIYSGTQGDAKDFDPGGVYFDAHGLWMGNFDGSVVWLWSRSTGLTSFKLSGLPAMPSGYQYSNLTVGPAGPCIPGVFAGVQASAQPPAPTPTPSPAPPTVDWSAFMAKPLHLNDLPSHSTCPVTPSVNLKVKSQTGKWPNYGFGNGPAYLSGQVTWYSAGQQGAVILVDPVYKGPVLVRSRRLDGNGALTFSGAGGDAVGNGAFGIPQTSAPP
;
A
#
# COMPACT_ATOMS: atom_id res chain seq x y z
N MET A 1 -17.44 16.73 25.72
CA MET A 1 -16.45 17.55 26.44
C MET A 1 -16.05 18.68 25.51
N ASN A 2 -16.17 19.95 25.92
CA ASN A 2 -15.80 21.06 25.04
C ASN A 2 -14.27 21.31 25.10
N GLU A 3 -13.73 21.99 24.08
CA GLU A 3 -12.29 22.22 23.92
C GLU A 3 -11.67 23.02 25.08
N ASN A 4 -12.41 23.95 25.67
CA ASN A 4 -11.94 24.75 26.80
C ASN A 4 -11.85 23.90 28.09
N GLU A 5 -12.76 22.95 28.27
CA GLU A 5 -12.72 22.00 29.38
C GLU A 5 -11.55 21.02 29.23
N PHE A 6 -11.25 20.58 28.00
CA PHE A 6 -10.07 19.77 27.71
C PHE A 6 -8.76 20.54 28.00
N ARG A 7 -8.64 21.76 27.48
CA ARG A 7 -7.44 22.60 27.69
C ARG A 7 -7.21 22.91 29.16
N LYS A 8 -8.28 23.15 29.93
CA LYS A 8 -8.19 23.38 31.37
C LYS A 8 -7.69 22.13 32.11
N ARG A 9 -8.28 20.95 31.83
CA ARG A 9 -7.82 19.68 32.43
C ARG A 9 -6.39 19.32 32.05
N LEU A 10 -5.99 19.65 30.81
CA LEU A 10 -4.63 19.43 30.33
C LEU A 10 -3.64 20.37 31.04
N SER A 11 -3.99 21.65 31.21
CA SER A 11 -3.17 22.62 31.97
C SER A 11 -3.07 22.25 33.45
N ASP A 12 -4.17 21.80 34.06
CA ASP A 12 -4.21 21.36 35.47
C ASP A 12 -3.40 20.08 35.68
N ALA A 13 -3.36 19.18 34.68
CA ALA A 13 -2.62 17.92 34.76
C ALA A 13 -1.11 18.06 34.50
N LEU A 14 -0.71 19.05 33.69
CA LEU A 14 0.70 19.25 33.30
C LEU A 14 1.42 20.29 34.17
N GLY A 15 0.68 21.08 34.96
CA GLY A 15 1.22 22.23 35.68
C GLY A 15 1.56 23.40 34.75
N GLU A 16 1.70 24.62 35.29
CA GLU A 16 2.16 25.74 34.46
C GLU A 16 3.59 25.50 33.97
N PRO A 17 3.87 25.71 32.67
CA PRO A 17 5.22 25.57 32.16
C PRO A 17 6.14 26.59 32.85
N PRO A 18 7.37 26.21 33.22
CA PRO A 18 8.30 27.17 33.81
C PRO A 18 8.52 28.34 32.84
N PRO A 19 8.72 29.57 33.36
CA PRO A 19 8.98 30.72 32.51
C PRO A 19 10.18 30.40 31.62
N LEU A 20 9.99 30.56 30.31
CA LEU A 20 11.05 30.33 29.33
C LEU A 20 12.27 31.15 29.74
N ALA A 21 13.31 30.45 30.21
CA ALA A 21 14.58 31.07 30.50
C ALA A 21 15.07 31.73 29.20
N ALA A 22 15.32 33.03 29.25
CA ALA A 22 15.96 33.75 28.17
C ALA A 22 17.25 32.99 27.79
N PRO A 23 17.59 32.90 26.49
CA PRO A 23 18.76 32.17 26.07
C PRO A 23 19.99 32.75 26.75
N VAL A 24 20.66 31.93 27.56
CA VAL A 24 21.98 32.24 28.12
C VAL A 24 22.96 32.22 26.96
N LEU A 25 23.11 33.37 26.32
CA LEU A 25 24.28 33.67 25.52
C LEU A 25 25.44 33.87 26.51
N SER A 26 26.13 32.77 26.83
CA SER A 26 27.46 32.84 27.42
C SER A 26 28.35 33.57 26.43
N ARG A 27 28.57 34.86 26.69
CA ARG A 27 29.56 35.70 26.01
C ARG A 27 30.93 35.05 26.24
N PRO A 28 31.64 34.59 25.20
CA PRO A 28 33.03 34.20 25.37
C PRO A 28 33.80 35.47 25.76
N ASP A 29 34.65 35.35 26.76
CA ASP A 29 35.51 36.42 27.22
C ASP A 29 36.24 37.09 26.05
N ALA A 30 36.16 38.41 26.04
CA ALA A 30 36.99 39.22 25.18
C ALA A 30 38.47 39.03 25.57
N GLN A 31 39.30 38.93 24.53
CA GLN A 31 40.74 39.22 24.47
C GLN A 31 41.69 38.03 24.41
N ALA A 32 41.94 37.59 23.18
CA ALA A 32 43.31 37.45 22.68
C ALA A 32 43.35 38.03 21.26
N GLN A 33 44.02 39.17 21.07
CA GLN A 33 44.28 39.71 19.73
C GLN A 33 45.25 38.78 19.00
N HIS A 34 44.74 37.81 18.25
CA HIS A 34 45.54 37.14 17.24
C HIS A 34 45.72 38.07 16.05
N THR A 35 46.91 38.66 15.96
CA THR A 35 47.39 39.42 14.81
C THR A 35 47.59 38.42 13.66
N TYR A 36 46.56 38.23 12.83
CA TYR A 36 46.71 37.49 11.59
C TYR A 36 47.55 38.32 10.60
N PRO A 37 48.59 37.75 9.99
CA PRO A 37 49.36 38.46 8.97
C PRO A 37 48.42 38.82 7.82
N ARG A 38 48.42 40.10 7.40
CA ARG A 38 47.56 40.66 6.33
C ARG A 38 47.55 39.84 5.03
N THR A 39 48.59 39.03 4.81
CA THR A 39 48.70 38.11 3.68
C THR A 39 47.72 36.94 3.73
N MET A 40 47.38 36.41 4.91
CA MET A 40 46.39 35.34 5.08
C MET A 40 44.94 35.83 4.87
N ALA A 41 44.64 37.06 5.29
CA ALA A 41 43.32 37.66 5.09
C ALA A 41 43.01 37.90 3.61
N LEU A 42 44.02 38.34 2.84
CA LEU A 42 43.90 38.50 1.39
C LEU A 42 43.76 37.15 0.67
N LEU A 43 44.45 36.12 1.15
CA LEU A 43 44.36 34.77 0.58
C LEU A 43 42.99 34.14 0.85
N ALA A 44 42.44 34.32 2.06
CA ALA A 44 41.10 33.85 2.41
C ALA A 44 40.01 34.61 1.64
N ALA A 45 40.14 35.92 1.47
CA ALA A 45 39.23 36.71 0.64
C ALA A 45 39.31 36.29 -0.84
N GLY A 46 40.52 36.06 -1.36
CA GLY A 46 40.75 35.55 -2.70
C GLY A 46 40.11 34.17 -2.92
N LEU A 47 40.29 33.24 -1.96
CA LEU A 47 39.66 31.93 -1.99
C LEU A 47 38.14 32.01 -1.93
N ALA A 48 37.57 32.86 -1.06
CA ALA A 48 36.13 33.04 -0.97
C ALA A 48 35.53 33.61 -2.27
N ILE A 49 36.19 34.59 -2.89
CA ILE A 49 35.77 35.15 -4.19
C ILE A 49 35.89 34.09 -5.28
N LEU A 50 36.96 33.29 -5.29
CA LEU A 50 37.14 32.20 -6.25
C LEU A 50 36.06 31.12 -6.07
N LEU A 51 35.68 30.80 -4.83
CA LEU A 51 34.64 29.82 -4.51
C LEU A 51 33.26 30.31 -4.95
N VAL A 52 32.96 31.60 -4.75
CA VAL A 52 31.74 32.24 -5.26
C VAL A 52 31.74 32.27 -6.79
N LEU A 53 32.87 32.58 -7.44
CA LEU A 53 32.98 32.57 -8.89
C LEU A 53 32.85 31.15 -9.47
N VAL A 54 33.40 30.12 -8.82
CA VAL A 54 33.22 28.72 -9.20
C VAL A 54 31.77 28.27 -8.98
N LEU A 55 31.11 28.71 -7.90
CA LEU A 55 29.69 28.40 -7.65
C LEU A 55 28.75 29.12 -8.62
N VAL A 56 29.07 30.35 -9.02
CA VAL A 56 28.28 31.11 -10.01
C VAL A 56 28.55 30.58 -11.43
N ALA A 57 29.81 30.27 -11.77
CA ALA A 57 30.18 29.67 -13.05
C ALA A 57 29.64 28.24 -13.18
N SER A 58 29.61 27.44 -12.11
CA SER A 58 28.98 26.12 -12.13
C SER A 58 27.47 26.22 -12.24
N ARG A 59 26.83 27.21 -11.60
CA ARG A 59 25.40 27.47 -11.85
C ARG A 59 25.10 27.94 -13.26
N ILE A 60 25.95 28.74 -13.91
CA ILE A 60 25.68 29.23 -15.27
C ILE A 60 26.07 28.19 -16.35
N ALA A 61 27.17 27.45 -16.16
CA ALA A 61 27.64 26.43 -17.11
C ALA A 61 26.95 25.06 -16.93
N LEU A 62 26.32 24.80 -15.79
CA LEU A 62 25.51 23.61 -15.51
C LEU A 62 24.04 23.99 -15.25
N HIS A 63 23.48 24.94 -16.00
CA HIS A 63 22.08 24.76 -16.34
C HIS A 63 22.06 23.54 -17.26
N PRO A 64 21.56 22.36 -16.84
CA PRO A 64 21.05 21.47 -17.86
C PRO A 64 19.96 22.31 -18.52
N THR A 65 20.16 22.65 -19.79
CA THR A 65 19.02 22.65 -20.68
C THR A 65 18.43 21.26 -20.51
N SER A 66 17.50 21.13 -19.56
CA SER A 66 16.54 20.06 -19.58
C SER A 66 15.93 20.19 -20.96
N SER A 67 16.43 19.36 -21.87
CA SER A 67 15.68 18.97 -23.03
C SER A 67 14.45 18.32 -22.42
N VAL A 68 13.44 19.14 -22.12
CA VAL A 68 12.06 18.72 -22.11
C VAL A 68 11.94 18.07 -23.47
N LEU A 69 12.05 16.74 -23.50
CA LEU A 69 11.67 15.98 -24.66
C LEU A 69 10.28 16.51 -24.98
N PRO A 70 10.06 17.09 -26.18
CA PRO A 70 8.71 17.47 -26.55
C PRO A 70 7.88 16.21 -26.36
N ALA A 71 6.90 16.28 -25.46
CA ALA A 71 5.90 15.24 -25.33
C ALA A 71 5.46 14.95 -26.76
N ALA A 72 5.68 13.72 -27.23
CA ALA A 72 5.21 13.32 -28.53
C ALA A 72 3.74 13.77 -28.59
N PRO A 73 3.35 14.62 -29.55
CA PRO A 73 1.97 15.05 -29.66
C PRO A 73 1.12 13.77 -29.68
N PRO A 74 0.06 13.67 -28.84
CA PRO A 74 -0.71 12.45 -28.72
C PRO A 74 -1.08 12.02 -30.13
N SER A 75 -0.51 10.89 -30.55
CA SER A 75 -0.70 10.39 -31.90
C SER A 75 -2.17 10.02 -32.04
N GLY A 76 -2.93 10.93 -32.64
CA GLY A 76 -4.00 10.61 -33.59
C GLY A 76 -5.22 9.83 -33.10
N ASN A 77 -5.40 9.54 -31.82
CA ASN A 77 -6.71 9.07 -31.36
C ASN A 77 -7.61 10.30 -31.21
N LYS A 78 -8.51 10.50 -32.19
CA LYS A 78 -9.69 11.36 -32.02
C LYS A 78 -10.21 11.13 -30.60
N ALA A 79 -10.25 12.18 -29.77
CA ALA A 79 -10.80 12.09 -28.44
C ALA A 79 -12.20 11.47 -28.54
N LEU A 80 -12.35 10.25 -28.03
CA LEU A 80 -13.65 9.58 -27.96
C LEU A 80 -14.56 10.48 -27.13
N ALA A 81 -15.80 10.65 -27.58
CA ALA A 81 -16.79 11.35 -26.76
C ALA A 81 -16.98 10.57 -25.46
N ALA A 82 -17.09 11.25 -24.33
CA ALA A 82 -17.21 10.61 -23.02
C ALA A 82 -18.39 9.62 -22.91
N ASP A 83 -19.36 9.70 -23.83
CA ASP A 83 -20.54 8.85 -23.92
C ASP A 83 -20.52 7.88 -25.11
N SER A 84 -19.36 7.64 -25.75
CA SER A 84 -19.29 6.74 -26.91
C SER A 84 -19.32 5.27 -26.49
N PHE A 85 -20.51 4.70 -26.49
CA PHE A 85 -20.79 3.27 -26.35
C PHE A 85 -21.29 2.69 -27.70
N PRO A 86 -21.14 1.38 -27.96
CA PRO A 86 -20.58 0.34 -27.07
C PRO A 86 -19.06 0.37 -26.97
N CYS A 87 -18.54 -0.09 -25.83
CA CYS A 87 -17.11 -0.28 -25.63
C CYS A 87 -16.82 -1.54 -24.79
N ALA A 88 -15.64 -2.11 -24.95
CA ALA A 88 -15.14 -3.23 -24.19
C ALA A 88 -14.14 -2.72 -23.14
N LEU A 89 -14.51 -2.80 -21.87
CA LEU A 89 -13.68 -2.38 -20.74
C LEU A 89 -12.78 -3.55 -20.31
N PRO A 90 -11.44 -3.45 -20.44
CA PRO A 90 -10.55 -4.46 -19.90
C PRO A 90 -10.75 -4.60 -18.39
N ALA A 91 -10.85 -5.83 -17.90
CA ALA A 91 -11.05 -6.12 -16.48
C ALA A 91 -10.34 -7.42 -16.06
N ILE A 92 -9.94 -7.47 -14.80
CA ILE A 92 -9.48 -8.71 -14.16
C ILE A 92 -10.56 -9.15 -13.17
N ALA A 93 -11.10 -10.35 -13.36
CA ALA A 93 -11.91 -11.04 -12.38
C ALA A 93 -11.00 -11.90 -11.49
N THR A 94 -11.00 -11.64 -10.18
CA THR A 94 -10.18 -12.37 -9.21
C THR A 94 -11.07 -13.11 -8.24
N THR A 95 -10.95 -14.44 -8.22
CA THR A 95 -11.57 -15.31 -7.23
C THR A 95 -10.54 -15.67 -6.17
N GLU A 96 -10.84 -15.34 -4.92
CA GLU A 96 -10.04 -15.74 -3.75
C GLU A 96 -10.85 -16.74 -2.93
N SER A 97 -10.34 -17.96 -2.76
CA SER A 97 -11.00 -19.01 -2.01
C SER A 97 -10.06 -19.65 -1.01
N GLY A 98 -10.59 -20.16 0.10
CA GLY A 98 -9.77 -20.89 1.03
C GLY A 98 -10.52 -21.65 2.10
N ASN A 99 -9.78 -22.50 2.77
CA ASN A 99 -10.19 -23.26 3.94
C ASN A 99 -9.24 -22.96 5.09
N PRO A 100 -9.71 -22.97 6.35
CA PRO A 100 -8.82 -22.86 7.50
C PRO A 100 -7.71 -23.92 7.45
N GLY A 101 -6.46 -23.48 7.61
CA GLY A 101 -5.29 -24.36 7.60
C GLY A 101 -4.82 -24.83 6.21
N GLN A 102 -5.42 -24.33 5.13
CA GLN A 102 -4.97 -24.57 3.75
C GLN A 102 -4.53 -23.26 3.10
N ASP A 103 -3.62 -23.33 2.13
CA ASP A 103 -3.24 -22.16 1.34
C ASP A 103 -4.45 -21.63 0.55
N GLY A 104 -4.63 -20.32 0.57
CA GLY A 104 -5.63 -19.67 -0.25
C GLY A 104 -5.36 -19.92 -1.73
N VAL A 105 -6.42 -20.20 -2.48
CA VAL A 105 -6.36 -20.38 -3.93
C VAL A 105 -6.86 -19.10 -4.57
N ILE A 106 -5.98 -18.45 -5.33
CA ILE A 106 -6.30 -17.25 -6.11
C ILE A 106 -6.38 -17.66 -7.57
N HIS A 107 -7.52 -17.40 -8.20
CA HIS A 107 -7.72 -17.55 -9.64
C HIS A 107 -7.97 -16.19 -10.26
N MET A 108 -7.31 -15.89 -11.38
CA MET A 108 -7.45 -14.62 -12.10
C MET A 108 -7.83 -14.90 -13.55
N ASP A 109 -8.94 -14.32 -13.97
CA ASP A 109 -9.40 -14.30 -15.36
C ASP A 109 -9.24 -12.88 -15.92
N ALA A 110 -8.40 -12.74 -16.94
CA ALA A 110 -8.24 -11.49 -17.67
C ALA A 110 -9.17 -11.46 -18.88
N GLY A 111 -9.91 -10.37 -19.05
CA GLY A 111 -10.91 -10.27 -20.09
C GLY A 111 -11.48 -8.87 -20.24
N PHE A 112 -12.68 -8.80 -20.79
CA PHE A 112 -13.36 -7.54 -21.07
C PHE A 112 -14.81 -7.60 -20.63
N VAL A 113 -15.30 -6.49 -20.06
CA VAL A 113 -16.72 -6.24 -19.81
C VAL A 113 -17.27 -5.44 -20.98
N ASN A 114 -18.26 -5.99 -21.68
CA ASN A 114 -18.94 -5.29 -22.78
C ASN A 114 -19.95 -4.27 -22.24
N ILE A 115 -19.65 -2.99 -22.34
CA ILE A 115 -20.49 -1.88 -21.88
C ILE A 115 -21.40 -1.41 -23.03
N PRO A 116 -22.71 -1.16 -22.77
CA PRO A 116 -23.38 -1.10 -21.47
C PRO A 116 -23.95 -2.42 -20.96
N GLY A 117 -23.80 -3.52 -21.69
CA GLY A 117 -24.44 -4.81 -21.37
C GLY A 117 -23.91 -5.50 -20.11
N GLY A 118 -22.70 -5.18 -19.65
CA GLY A 118 -22.09 -5.75 -18.45
C GLY A 118 -21.64 -7.21 -18.59
N SER A 119 -21.59 -7.78 -19.80
CA SER A 119 -21.14 -9.15 -20.00
C SER A 119 -19.62 -9.25 -19.99
N PHE A 120 -19.07 -9.98 -19.02
CA PHE A 120 -17.66 -10.32 -18.94
C PHE A 120 -17.34 -11.51 -19.84
N GLN A 121 -16.26 -11.41 -20.60
CA GLN A 121 -15.72 -12.48 -21.43
C GLN A 121 -14.20 -12.54 -21.27
N VAL A 122 -13.67 -13.73 -21.08
CA VAL A 122 -12.24 -13.98 -20.91
C VAL A 122 -11.51 -13.83 -22.23
N ASP A 123 -10.35 -13.20 -22.18
CA ASP A 123 -9.45 -13.09 -23.31
C ASP A 123 -8.51 -14.31 -23.34
N PRO A 124 -8.67 -15.25 -24.28
CA PRO A 124 -7.82 -16.43 -24.36
C PRO A 124 -6.38 -16.08 -24.77
N THR A 125 -6.14 -14.84 -25.21
CA THR A 125 -4.82 -14.33 -25.60
C THR A 125 -4.11 -13.59 -24.48
N ALA A 126 -4.70 -13.52 -23.28
CA ALA A 126 -4.15 -12.84 -22.10
C ALA A 126 -2.93 -13.57 -21.49
N ASN A 127 -1.84 -13.62 -22.27
CA ASN A 127 -0.60 -14.27 -21.91
C ASN A 127 0.52 -13.25 -21.76
N VAL A 128 1.15 -13.25 -20.59
CA VAL A 128 2.31 -12.41 -20.25
C VAL A 128 3.58 -13.22 -20.03
N ARG A 129 3.57 -14.51 -20.39
CA ARG A 129 4.72 -15.41 -20.21
C ARG A 129 5.94 -14.87 -20.97
N GLY A 130 7.08 -14.83 -20.26
CA GLY A 130 8.34 -14.32 -20.80
C GLY A 130 8.53 -12.81 -20.65
N MET A 131 7.52 -12.10 -20.15
CA MET A 131 7.65 -10.69 -19.79
C MET A 131 8.10 -10.57 -18.32
N PRO A 132 9.08 -9.70 -18.00
CA PRO A 132 9.53 -9.54 -16.63
C PRO A 132 8.48 -8.84 -15.75
N SER A 133 8.45 -9.15 -14.46
CA SER A 133 7.51 -8.57 -13.50
C SER A 133 8.06 -8.55 -12.07
N SER A 134 7.48 -7.70 -11.22
CA SER A 134 7.92 -7.54 -9.82
C SER A 134 7.30 -8.55 -8.85
N TYR A 135 6.05 -8.98 -9.09
CA TYR A 135 5.27 -9.75 -8.10
C TYR A 135 4.30 -10.76 -8.74
N SER A 136 3.66 -10.40 -9.85
CA SER A 136 2.60 -11.19 -10.50
C SER A 136 3.14 -11.93 -11.70
N ALA A 137 2.90 -13.23 -11.77
CA ALA A 137 3.15 -14.03 -12.97
C ALA A 137 2.02 -13.92 -14.02
N GLY A 138 0.98 -13.11 -13.74
CA GLY A 138 -0.23 -13.02 -14.54
C GLY A 138 -0.52 -11.64 -15.13
N PRO A 139 -1.44 -11.56 -16.11
CA PRO A 139 -1.90 -10.30 -16.70
C PRO A 139 -2.52 -9.39 -15.63
N THR A 140 -2.15 -8.10 -15.66
CA THR A 140 -2.60 -7.12 -14.66
C THR A 140 -3.27 -5.90 -15.28
N ILE A 141 -2.79 -5.46 -16.46
CA ILE A 141 -3.37 -4.32 -17.20
C ILE A 141 -3.33 -4.59 -18.69
N TYR A 142 -4.35 -4.16 -19.43
CA TYR A 142 -4.39 -4.15 -20.88
C TYR A 142 -3.90 -2.80 -21.41
N SER A 143 -2.85 -2.81 -22.23
CA SER A 143 -2.38 -1.63 -22.96
C SER A 143 -3.13 -1.53 -24.27
N ALA A 144 -3.98 -0.51 -24.41
CA ALA A 144 -4.64 -0.22 -25.69
C ALA A 144 -3.65 0.21 -26.78
N THR A 145 -2.53 0.84 -26.42
CA THR A 145 -1.46 1.21 -27.36
C THR A 145 -0.80 -0.02 -27.97
N LEU A 146 -0.51 -1.04 -27.14
CA LEU A 146 0.16 -2.27 -27.55
C LEU A 146 -0.81 -3.40 -27.92
N GLN A 147 -2.12 -3.18 -27.71
CA GLN A 147 -3.20 -4.14 -27.90
C GLN A 147 -2.94 -5.49 -27.20
N ARG A 148 -2.38 -5.45 -25.99
CA ARG A 148 -2.02 -6.66 -25.22
C ARG A 148 -2.05 -6.44 -23.72
N TRP A 149 -2.12 -7.54 -22.98
CA TRP A 149 -1.94 -7.56 -21.53
C TRP A 149 -0.46 -7.40 -21.14
N LEU A 150 -0.24 -6.73 -20.01
CA LEU A 150 1.06 -6.51 -19.37
C LEU A 150 1.05 -7.07 -17.93
N PRO A 151 2.20 -7.53 -17.40
CA PRO A 151 2.28 -8.18 -16.08
C PRO A 151 2.45 -7.19 -14.91
N VAL A 152 2.08 -5.92 -15.10
CA VAL A 152 2.28 -4.84 -14.11
C VAL A 152 1.03 -3.96 -14.00
N GLY A 153 0.93 -3.17 -12.92
CA GLY A 153 -0.19 -2.24 -12.73
C GLY A 153 -0.07 -0.96 -13.56
N SER A 154 -1.15 -0.17 -13.64
CA SER A 154 -1.19 1.11 -14.36
C SER A 154 -0.07 2.07 -13.97
N ARG A 155 0.26 2.14 -12.67
CA ARG A 155 1.31 3.01 -12.13
C ARG A 155 2.72 2.69 -12.64
N ASN A 156 2.91 1.50 -13.21
CA ASN A 156 4.19 1.04 -13.73
C ASN A 156 4.34 1.32 -15.22
N VAL A 157 3.28 1.68 -15.95
CA VAL A 157 3.32 1.84 -17.41
C VAL A 157 3.76 3.25 -17.75
N ALA A 158 4.65 3.38 -18.72
CA ALA A 158 5.11 4.67 -19.24
C ALA A 158 3.93 5.48 -19.80
N PRO A 159 4.01 6.83 -19.81
CA PRO A 159 2.94 7.68 -20.34
C PRO A 159 2.58 7.40 -21.81
N ASP A 160 3.50 6.88 -22.61
CA ASP A 160 3.25 6.48 -24.01
C ASP A 160 2.61 5.08 -24.15
N GLY A 161 2.53 4.32 -23.06
CA GLY A 161 1.97 2.98 -23.03
C GLY A 161 2.84 1.88 -23.63
N ARG A 162 4.11 2.16 -24.00
CA ARG A 162 4.99 1.25 -24.74
C ARG A 162 6.05 0.55 -23.90
N SER A 163 6.39 1.14 -22.76
CA SER A 163 7.32 0.57 -21.79
C SER A 163 6.67 0.45 -20.42
N TYR A 164 7.24 -0.38 -19.55
CA TYR A 164 6.84 -0.41 -18.14
C TYR A 164 8.00 -0.68 -17.20
N ALA A 165 7.87 -0.23 -15.96
CA ALA A 165 8.85 -0.38 -14.92
C ALA A 165 8.54 -1.57 -14.03
N TYR A 166 9.55 -2.35 -13.64
CA TYR A 166 9.42 -3.42 -12.66
C TYR A 166 10.64 -3.46 -11.73
N VAL A 167 10.51 -4.18 -10.63
CA VAL A 167 11.50 -4.28 -9.56
C VAL A 167 11.99 -5.71 -9.48
N ALA A 168 13.30 -5.90 -9.59
CA ALA A 168 13.96 -7.18 -9.36
C ALA A 168 14.58 -7.19 -7.96
N LEU A 169 14.23 -8.18 -7.14
CA LEU A 169 14.86 -8.40 -5.84
C LEU A 169 16.17 -9.18 -6.00
N LEU A 170 17.17 -8.83 -5.21
CA LEU A 170 18.49 -9.45 -5.22
C LEU A 170 18.83 -10.15 -3.89
N PRO A 171 19.49 -11.32 -3.92
CA PRO A 171 19.91 -12.07 -5.12
C PRO A 171 18.72 -12.63 -5.93
N ALA A 172 18.95 -13.04 -7.17
CA ALA A 172 17.89 -13.57 -8.02
C ALA A 172 17.13 -14.72 -7.32
N GLY A 173 15.80 -14.66 -7.33
CA GLY A 173 14.94 -15.61 -6.60
C GLY A 173 14.62 -15.19 -5.16
N ALA A 174 15.18 -14.07 -4.68
CA ALA A 174 14.81 -13.51 -3.39
C ALA A 174 13.35 -13.06 -3.33
N THR A 175 12.83 -13.06 -2.11
CA THR A 175 11.53 -12.56 -1.71
C THR A 175 11.69 -11.33 -0.83
N TYR A 176 10.59 -10.66 -0.48
CA TYR A 176 10.63 -9.57 0.50
C TYR A 176 11.11 -9.98 1.89
N SER A 177 11.19 -11.28 2.18
CA SER A 177 11.67 -11.79 3.47
C SER A 177 13.19 -11.96 3.57
N ASP A 178 13.89 -12.04 2.43
CA ASP A 178 15.29 -12.44 2.37
C ASP A 178 16.12 -11.67 1.32
N PHE A 179 15.54 -10.68 0.65
CA PHE A 179 16.27 -9.80 -0.25
C PHE A 179 17.28 -8.92 0.50
N THR A 180 18.34 -8.54 -0.22
CA THR A 180 19.43 -7.69 0.28
C THR A 180 19.47 -6.32 -0.40
N SER A 181 18.99 -6.27 -1.65
CA SER A 181 18.86 -5.05 -2.44
C SER A 181 17.79 -5.25 -3.51
N ALA A 182 17.41 -4.17 -4.18
CA ALA A 182 16.48 -4.20 -5.30
C ALA A 182 17.01 -3.36 -6.47
N GLU A 183 16.69 -3.79 -7.69
CA GLU A 183 16.97 -3.08 -8.93
C GLU A 183 15.65 -2.63 -9.56
N LEU A 184 15.60 -1.39 -10.04
CA LEU A 184 14.51 -0.88 -10.85
C LEU A 184 14.90 -1.02 -12.32
N HIS A 185 14.00 -1.63 -13.07
CA HIS A 185 14.16 -1.92 -14.48
C HIS A 185 13.05 -1.25 -15.28
N VAL A 186 13.34 -0.98 -16.55
CA VAL A 186 12.36 -0.60 -17.55
C VAL A 186 12.43 -1.61 -18.68
N TYR A 187 11.28 -2.14 -19.06
CA TYR A 187 11.12 -3.07 -20.15
C TYR A 187 10.38 -2.39 -21.30
N ASP A 188 11.03 -2.28 -22.45
CA ASP A 188 10.41 -1.87 -23.71
C ASP A 188 9.69 -3.07 -24.31
N VAL A 189 8.36 -2.97 -24.47
CA VAL A 189 7.53 -4.11 -24.86
C VAL A 189 7.67 -4.44 -26.34
N ASP A 190 7.85 -3.42 -27.19
CA ASP A 190 7.96 -3.59 -28.64
C ASP A 190 9.35 -4.09 -29.02
N ALA A 191 10.40 -3.51 -28.43
CA ALA A 191 11.79 -3.88 -28.67
C ALA A 191 12.19 -5.16 -27.91
N THR A 192 11.40 -5.59 -26.93
CA THR A 192 11.73 -6.70 -26.01
C THR A 192 13.08 -6.51 -25.31
N VAL A 193 13.37 -5.27 -24.92
CA VAL A 193 14.63 -4.89 -24.29
C VAL A 193 14.39 -4.54 -22.83
N ASP A 194 15.10 -5.23 -21.95
CA ASP A 194 15.19 -4.88 -20.53
C ASP A 194 16.42 -4.00 -20.27
N HIS A 195 16.24 -2.95 -19.48
CA HIS A 195 17.35 -2.15 -18.98
C HIS A 195 17.16 -1.79 -17.51
N LYS A 196 18.22 -2.07 -16.74
CA LYS A 196 18.33 -1.55 -15.38
C LYS A 196 18.52 -0.04 -15.42
N VAL A 197 17.67 0.69 -14.70
CA VAL A 197 17.73 2.16 -14.59
C VAL A 197 18.28 2.61 -13.24
N TRP A 198 18.13 1.81 -12.19
CA TRP A 198 18.57 2.16 -10.84
C TRP A 198 18.69 0.95 -9.93
N SER A 199 19.42 1.10 -8.82
CA SER A 199 19.59 0.07 -7.78
C SER A 199 19.64 0.70 -6.40
N TYR A 200 19.09 0.03 -5.40
CA TYR A 200 19.06 0.53 -4.03
C TYR A 200 19.35 -0.60 -3.02
N PRO A 201 20.19 -0.36 -1.98
CA PRO A 201 20.44 -1.32 -0.89
C PRO A 201 19.27 -1.34 0.09
N GLY A 202 18.12 -1.84 -0.36
CA GLY A 202 16.83 -1.86 0.33
C GLY A 202 15.69 -2.15 -0.65
N SER A 203 14.44 -1.97 -0.24
CA SER A 203 13.31 -2.20 -1.15
C SER A 203 13.13 -1.00 -2.09
N ILE A 204 12.55 -1.27 -3.26
CA ILE A 204 12.06 -0.24 -4.19
C ILE A 204 10.58 -0.56 -4.43
N ASP A 205 9.72 0.45 -4.28
CA ASP A 205 8.31 0.39 -4.63
C ASP A 205 7.99 1.48 -5.66
N VAL A 206 7.43 1.08 -6.81
CA VAL A 206 7.01 2.03 -7.85
C VAL A 206 5.65 2.62 -7.47
N LEU A 207 5.62 3.95 -7.30
CA LEU A 207 4.42 4.70 -6.94
C LEU A 207 3.69 5.24 -8.18
N GLY A 208 4.41 5.54 -9.25
CA GLY A 208 3.85 6.05 -10.49
C GLY A 208 4.91 6.32 -11.56
N TRP A 209 4.50 6.34 -12.82
CA TRP A 209 5.34 6.80 -13.92
C TRP A 209 4.59 7.88 -14.70
N ASN A 210 5.14 9.09 -14.68
CA ASN A 210 4.61 10.24 -15.41
C ASN A 210 5.68 10.89 -16.30
N SER A 211 5.36 12.02 -16.92
CA SER A 211 6.28 12.74 -17.82
C SER A 211 7.56 13.25 -17.14
N SER A 212 7.60 13.32 -15.81
CA SER A 212 8.78 13.71 -15.04
C SER A 212 9.70 12.54 -14.70
N GLY A 213 9.29 11.29 -14.99
CA GLY A 213 10.04 10.07 -14.72
C GLY A 213 9.27 9.07 -13.84
N ILE A 214 9.99 8.11 -13.29
CA ILE A 214 9.43 7.08 -12.40
C ILE A 214 9.54 7.58 -10.97
N LEU A 215 8.40 7.73 -10.29
CA LEU A 215 8.35 7.99 -8.86
C LEU A 215 8.46 6.66 -8.10
N ALA A 216 9.49 6.55 -7.28
CA ALA A 216 9.76 5.38 -6.46
C ALA A 216 9.87 5.75 -4.98
N GLN A 217 9.46 4.84 -4.12
CA GLN A 217 9.75 4.87 -2.69
C GLN A 217 10.77 3.78 -2.36
N THR A 218 11.65 4.07 -1.41
CA THR A 218 12.59 3.07 -0.90
C THR A 218 12.50 2.95 0.61
N VAL A 219 12.53 1.73 1.13
CA VAL A 219 12.61 1.46 2.57
C VAL A 219 13.98 0.86 2.88
N PRO A 220 14.70 1.38 3.89
CA PRO A 220 15.95 0.76 4.35
C PRO A 220 15.73 -0.69 4.83
N PRO A 221 16.70 -1.61 4.66
CA PRO A 221 16.57 -3.01 5.08
C PRO A 221 16.23 -3.22 6.56
N GLN A 222 16.59 -2.28 7.42
CA GLN A 222 16.33 -2.34 8.87
C GLN A 222 15.01 -1.67 9.27
N GLY A 223 14.18 -1.30 8.30
CA GLY A 223 13.00 -0.45 8.51
C GLY A 223 13.37 1.04 8.62
N GLY A 224 12.35 1.90 8.57
CA GLY A 224 12.53 3.35 8.65
C GLY A 224 11.47 4.12 7.85
N VAL A 225 11.68 5.43 7.72
CA VAL A 225 10.85 6.29 6.88
C VAL A 225 11.19 6.04 5.41
N GLY A 226 10.18 5.81 4.59
CA GLY A 226 10.36 5.68 3.15
C GLY A 226 10.93 6.97 2.55
N LEU A 227 11.99 6.84 1.77
CA LEU A 227 12.54 7.96 0.97
C LEU A 227 11.91 7.95 -0.42
N PHE A 228 11.64 9.14 -0.94
CA PHE A 228 11.03 9.32 -2.26
C PHE A 228 12.09 9.70 -3.27
N TRP A 229 11.96 9.17 -4.48
CA TRP A 229 12.93 9.33 -5.55
C TRP A 229 12.23 9.53 -6.88
N ARG A 230 12.75 10.45 -7.68
CA ARG A 230 12.47 10.52 -9.12
C ARG A 230 13.61 9.83 -9.84
N VAL A 231 13.30 8.75 -10.57
CA VAL A 231 14.26 8.01 -11.38
C VAL A 231 14.06 8.38 -12.84
N ASP A 232 15.16 8.70 -13.53
CA ASP A 232 15.15 8.89 -14.97
C ASP A 232 15.04 7.52 -15.67
N PRO A 233 13.97 7.27 -16.45
CA PRO A 233 13.77 5.99 -17.12
C PRO A 233 14.83 5.68 -18.18
N SER A 234 15.65 6.64 -18.60
CA SER A 234 16.79 6.41 -19.50
C SER A 234 18.08 5.97 -18.76
N GLY A 235 18.03 5.82 -17.43
CA GLY A 235 19.16 5.36 -16.62
C GLY A 235 20.18 6.45 -16.26
N ARG A 236 19.85 7.73 -16.45
CA ARG A 236 20.75 8.86 -16.10
C ARG A 236 20.89 9.10 -14.59
N GLY A 237 20.14 8.36 -13.77
CA GLY A 237 20.23 8.37 -12.32
C GLY A 237 18.89 8.60 -11.64
N ALA A 238 18.97 8.78 -10.32
CA ALA A 238 17.84 9.10 -9.46
C ALA A 238 18.13 10.34 -8.63
N SER A 239 17.13 11.19 -8.44
CA SER A 239 17.19 12.35 -7.55
C SER A 239 16.17 12.18 -6.43
N GLN A 240 16.56 12.56 -5.22
CA GLN A 240 15.65 12.50 -4.07
C GLN A 240 14.50 13.50 -4.27
N GLY A 241 13.28 13.02 -4.09
CA GLY A 241 12.03 13.80 -4.18
C GLY A 241 11.46 14.15 -2.81
N SER A 242 10.28 14.79 -2.81
CA SER A 242 9.51 15.08 -1.60
C SER A 242 8.47 14.00 -1.32
N SER A 243 8.12 13.80 -0.05
CA SER A 243 6.94 13.02 0.35
C SER A 243 5.61 13.67 -0.05
N ASP A 244 5.62 14.92 -0.51
CA ASP A 244 4.44 15.58 -1.12
C ASP A 244 4.14 15.04 -2.52
N GLU A 245 5.06 14.29 -3.12
CA GLU A 245 4.88 13.68 -4.44
C GLU A 245 4.15 12.33 -4.37
N ASP A 246 3.94 11.78 -3.17
CA ASP A 246 3.25 10.52 -2.96
C ASP A 246 1.78 10.62 -3.44
N PRO A 247 1.38 9.87 -4.48
CA PRO A 247 -0.01 9.88 -4.94
C PRO A 247 -0.97 9.29 -3.91
N GLY A 248 -0.48 8.47 -2.99
CA GLY A 248 -1.24 7.92 -1.88
C GLY A 248 -1.49 8.91 -0.75
N ARG A 249 -0.87 10.09 -0.78
CA ARG A 249 -1.03 11.10 0.27
C ARG A 249 -2.18 12.04 -0.06
N LEU A 250 -3.22 11.99 0.77
CA LEU A 250 -4.34 12.91 0.68
C LEU A 250 -3.94 14.30 1.23
N PRO A 251 -3.94 15.37 0.42
CA PRO A 251 -3.72 16.72 0.95
C PRO A 251 -4.90 17.09 1.85
N LEU A 252 -4.69 17.02 3.18
CA LEU A 252 -5.75 17.27 4.17
C LEU A 252 -6.32 18.69 4.10
N SER A 253 -5.58 19.64 3.52
CA SER A 253 -6.08 20.99 3.20
C SER A 253 -7.20 20.98 2.16
N ALA A 254 -7.28 19.94 1.33
CA ALA A 254 -8.32 19.79 0.32
C ALA A 254 -9.63 19.22 0.90
N LEU A 255 -9.67 18.83 2.19
CA LEU A 255 -10.86 18.25 2.82
C LEU A 255 -11.44 19.16 3.90
N PRO A 256 -12.78 19.37 3.95
CA PRO A 256 -13.43 20.05 5.06
C PRO A 256 -13.31 19.18 6.33
N GLY A 257 -12.58 19.65 7.35
CA GLY A 257 -12.64 19.10 8.72
C GLY A 257 -11.33 18.61 9.35
N GLY A 258 -10.24 18.44 8.61
CA GLY A 258 -8.94 17.98 9.14
C GLY A 258 -8.95 16.53 9.70
N ASN A 259 -7.77 15.87 9.70
CA ASN A 259 -7.51 14.50 10.18
C ASN A 259 -8.67 13.50 10.03
N VAL A 260 -8.84 12.97 8.82
CA VAL A 260 -9.76 11.87 8.54
C VAL A 260 -8.99 10.60 8.17
N ASN A 261 -9.46 9.44 8.62
CA ASN A 261 -8.95 8.16 8.14
C ASN A 261 -9.32 7.99 6.67
N TYR A 262 -8.33 7.69 5.84
CA TYR A 262 -8.53 7.51 4.40
C TYR A 262 -7.78 6.30 3.87
N SER A 263 -8.17 5.86 2.67
CA SER A 263 -7.48 4.83 1.91
C SER A 263 -7.36 5.30 0.47
N TYR A 264 -6.16 5.20 -0.10
CA TYR A 264 -5.93 5.42 -1.52
C TYR A 264 -6.49 4.25 -2.32
N LEU A 265 -7.36 4.53 -3.29
CA LEU A 265 -7.97 3.52 -4.17
C LEU A 265 -7.23 3.41 -5.51
N GLY A 266 -6.48 4.45 -5.89
CA GLY A 266 -5.65 4.48 -7.08
C GLY A 266 -5.70 5.84 -7.79
N GLY A 267 -5.04 5.92 -8.94
CA GLY A 267 -4.80 7.17 -9.66
C GLY A 267 -4.24 6.92 -11.05
N ASP A 268 -3.91 8.01 -11.74
CA ASP A 268 -3.29 7.96 -13.06
C ASP A 268 -1.99 8.77 -13.16
N SER A 269 -1.34 8.69 -14.32
CA SER A 269 -0.09 9.40 -14.60
C SER A 269 -0.23 10.92 -14.70
N THR A 270 -1.46 11.44 -14.73
CA THR A 270 -1.74 12.90 -14.75
C THR A 270 -1.88 13.48 -13.34
N GLY A 271 -1.81 12.64 -12.30
CA GLY A 271 -1.94 13.05 -10.91
C GLY A 271 -3.39 13.10 -10.43
N ARG A 272 -4.35 12.54 -11.18
CA ARG A 272 -5.69 12.27 -10.64
C ARG A 272 -5.60 11.11 -9.66
N ALA A 273 -6.30 11.23 -8.54
CA ALA A 273 -6.27 10.25 -7.47
C ALA A 273 -7.67 10.04 -6.88
N VAL A 274 -7.94 8.85 -6.39
CA VAL A 274 -9.22 8.48 -5.78
C VAL A 274 -8.95 7.99 -4.36
N PHE A 275 -9.73 8.52 -3.43
CA PHE A 275 -9.63 8.19 -2.02
C PHE A 275 -10.98 7.78 -1.46
N ARG A 276 -10.97 6.79 -0.58
CA ARG A 276 -12.08 6.56 0.36
C ARG A 276 -11.75 7.27 1.67
N ILE A 277 -12.70 8.05 2.19
CA ILE A 277 -12.66 8.62 3.53
C ILE A 277 -13.63 7.83 4.40
N GLY A 278 -13.20 7.36 5.56
CA GLY A 278 -13.97 6.47 6.43
C GLY A 278 -13.66 4.99 6.24
N SER A 279 -14.46 4.13 6.87
CA SER A 279 -14.24 2.68 6.92
C SER A 279 -15.20 1.92 6.00
N ARG A 280 -14.83 0.68 5.66
CA ARG A 280 -15.70 -0.33 5.04
C ARG A 280 -16.42 -1.19 6.07
N ASP A 281 -16.35 -0.84 7.35
CA ASP A 281 -17.08 -1.56 8.37
C ASP A 281 -18.58 -1.40 8.16
N PRO A 282 -19.38 -2.47 8.24
CA PRO A 282 -20.83 -2.40 8.05
C PRO A 282 -21.48 -1.32 8.92
N GLY A 283 -22.33 -0.49 8.31
CA GLY A 283 -23.03 0.58 9.02
C GLY A 283 -22.19 1.85 9.29
N VAL A 284 -20.92 1.90 8.88
CA VAL A 284 -20.07 3.09 9.02
C VAL A 284 -20.23 4.01 7.81
N LYS A 285 -20.23 5.32 8.06
CA LYS A 285 -20.24 6.33 6.99
C LYS A 285 -18.91 6.37 6.27
N TYR A 286 -18.98 6.52 4.95
CA TYR A 286 -17.81 6.76 4.12
C TYR A 286 -18.13 7.73 2.99
N SER A 287 -17.08 8.24 2.38
CA SER A 287 -17.15 9.06 1.18
C SER A 287 -16.07 8.63 0.20
N VAL A 288 -16.35 8.77 -1.08
CA VAL A 288 -15.37 8.56 -2.15
C VAL A 288 -15.11 9.89 -2.80
N VAL A 289 -13.85 10.26 -2.88
CA VAL A 289 -13.37 11.56 -3.32
C VAL A 289 -12.39 11.39 -4.45
N VAL A 290 -12.60 12.15 -5.52
CA VAL A 290 -11.65 12.29 -6.63
C VAL A 290 -10.87 13.58 -6.43
N LEU A 291 -9.54 13.48 -6.41
CA LEU A 291 -8.63 14.60 -6.38
C LEU A 291 -8.10 14.85 -7.80
N GLU A 292 -8.26 16.07 -8.29
CA GLU A 292 -7.77 16.49 -9.60
C GLU A 292 -7.24 17.92 -9.53
N SER A 293 -5.97 18.11 -9.90
CA SER A 293 -5.31 19.43 -9.83
C SER A 293 -5.46 20.12 -8.46
N GLY A 294 -5.35 19.35 -7.37
CA GLY A 294 -5.51 19.83 -5.99
C GLY A 294 -6.94 20.05 -5.53
N ASN A 295 -7.94 19.88 -6.40
CA ASN A 295 -9.35 20.04 -6.05
C ASN A 295 -9.97 18.68 -5.72
N ALA A 296 -10.62 18.58 -4.55
CA ALA A 296 -11.34 17.40 -4.12
C ALA A 296 -12.82 17.49 -4.54
N THR A 297 -13.31 16.46 -5.22
CA THR A 297 -14.73 16.29 -5.58
C THR A 297 -15.26 15.02 -4.93
N THR A 298 -16.23 15.15 -4.03
CA THR A 298 -16.93 14.00 -3.46
C THR A 298 -17.88 13.42 -4.50
N ILE A 299 -17.63 12.20 -4.95
CA ILE A 299 -18.45 11.51 -5.96
C ILE A 299 -19.52 10.63 -5.31
N TYR A 300 -19.33 10.27 -4.04
CA TYR A 300 -20.30 9.55 -3.24
C TYR A 300 -20.15 9.83 -1.75
N SER A 301 -21.26 9.78 -1.03
CA SER A 301 -21.30 9.76 0.44
C SER A 301 -22.47 8.90 0.89
N GLY A 302 -22.19 7.91 1.73
CA GLY A 302 -23.19 6.96 2.18
C GLY A 302 -22.71 6.15 3.37
N THR A 303 -23.34 4.99 3.56
CA THR A 303 -23.05 4.06 4.64
C THR A 303 -22.72 2.71 4.02
N GLN A 304 -21.71 2.01 4.54
CA GLN A 304 -21.39 0.68 4.01
C GLN A 304 -22.61 -0.25 4.09
N GLY A 305 -23.00 -0.83 2.95
CA GLY A 305 -24.19 -1.69 2.82
C GLY A 305 -25.51 -0.94 2.63
N ASP A 306 -25.47 0.35 2.27
CA ASP A 306 -26.68 1.07 1.87
C ASP A 306 -27.25 0.57 0.53
N ALA A 307 -28.45 1.04 0.18
CA ALA A 307 -29.17 0.57 -1.01
C ALA A 307 -28.48 0.93 -2.34
N LYS A 308 -27.51 1.84 -2.35
CA LYS A 308 -26.74 2.17 -3.56
C LYS A 308 -25.62 1.16 -3.79
N ASP A 309 -25.13 0.53 -2.71
CA ASP A 309 -24.10 -0.51 -2.71
C ASP A 309 -22.83 -0.10 -3.48
N PHE A 310 -22.39 1.14 -3.29
CA PHE A 310 -21.20 1.69 -3.96
C PHE A 310 -19.92 1.46 -3.16
N ASP A 311 -19.36 0.26 -3.18
CA ASP A 311 -18.10 -0.05 -2.48
C ASP A 311 -16.95 -0.24 -3.48
N PRO A 312 -16.37 0.86 -4.00
CA PRO A 312 -15.43 0.77 -5.11
C PRO A 312 -14.11 0.11 -4.71
N GLY A 313 -13.68 -0.82 -5.56
CA GLY A 313 -12.36 -1.46 -5.55
C GLY A 313 -11.77 -1.49 -6.95
N GLY A 314 -10.48 -1.15 -7.07
CA GLY A 314 -9.82 -0.97 -8.36
C GLY A 314 -10.33 0.28 -9.09
N VAL A 315 -9.42 1.05 -9.67
CA VAL A 315 -9.78 2.28 -10.40
C VAL A 315 -9.01 2.39 -11.70
N TYR A 316 -9.66 2.90 -12.73
CA TYR A 316 -9.00 3.24 -13.99
C TYR A 316 -9.61 4.51 -14.59
N PHE A 317 -8.77 5.38 -15.12
CA PHE A 317 -9.21 6.60 -15.79
C PHE A 317 -9.03 6.49 -17.30
N ASP A 318 -10.04 6.90 -18.06
CA ASP A 318 -9.97 7.02 -19.52
C ASP A 318 -10.74 8.25 -20.04
N ALA A 319 -11.10 8.25 -21.33
CA ALA A 319 -11.84 9.32 -21.98
C ALA A 319 -13.32 9.38 -21.55
N HIS A 320 -13.90 8.29 -21.07
CA HIS A 320 -15.27 8.23 -20.56
C HIS A 320 -15.37 8.75 -19.13
N GLY A 321 -14.34 8.48 -18.31
CA GLY A 321 -14.26 9.00 -16.95
C GLY A 321 -13.45 8.10 -16.02
N LEU A 322 -13.96 7.94 -14.81
CA LEU A 322 -13.42 7.05 -13.79
C LEU A 322 -14.22 5.76 -13.74
N TRP A 323 -13.57 4.66 -14.11
CA TRP A 323 -14.09 3.30 -13.95
C TRP A 323 -13.70 2.76 -12.57
N MET A 324 -14.63 2.10 -11.91
CA MET A 324 -14.41 1.42 -10.63
C MET A 324 -15.08 0.04 -10.64
N GLY A 325 -14.44 -0.97 -10.05
CA GLY A 325 -15.10 -2.23 -9.73
C GLY A 325 -15.88 -2.09 -8.43
N ASN A 326 -16.90 -2.90 -8.19
CA ASN A 326 -17.43 -3.08 -6.84
C ASN A 326 -16.66 -4.18 -6.13
N PHE A 327 -16.45 -4.05 -4.81
CA PHE A 327 -15.63 -5.01 -4.07
C PHE A 327 -16.21 -6.44 -4.04
N ASP A 328 -17.52 -6.61 -4.25
CA ASP A 328 -18.19 -7.90 -4.36
C ASP A 328 -18.25 -8.45 -5.80
N GLY A 329 -17.68 -7.71 -6.76
CA GLY A 329 -17.68 -8.06 -8.18
C GLY A 329 -19.06 -8.01 -8.86
N SER A 330 -20.08 -7.40 -8.26
CA SER A 330 -21.45 -7.43 -8.82
C SER A 330 -21.70 -6.41 -9.93
N VAL A 331 -20.98 -5.29 -9.91
CA VAL A 331 -21.12 -4.19 -10.87
C VAL A 331 -19.76 -3.56 -11.20
N VAL A 332 -19.66 -2.94 -12.37
CA VAL A 332 -18.67 -1.88 -12.63
C VAL A 332 -19.37 -0.53 -12.63
N TRP A 333 -18.72 0.46 -12.06
CA TRP A 333 -19.19 1.84 -11.97
C TRP A 333 -18.42 2.72 -12.94
N LEU A 334 -19.12 3.65 -13.59
CA LEU A 334 -18.53 4.78 -14.30
C LEU A 334 -18.96 6.06 -13.59
N TRP A 335 -17.99 6.89 -13.24
CA TRP A 335 -18.24 8.27 -12.85
C TRP A 335 -17.69 9.23 -13.89
N SER A 336 -18.52 10.20 -14.29
CA SER A 336 -18.08 11.38 -15.03
C SER A 336 -18.69 12.64 -14.42
N ARG A 337 -18.11 13.80 -14.73
CA ARG A 337 -18.68 15.09 -14.29
C ARG A 337 -20.04 15.39 -14.95
N SER A 338 -20.25 14.92 -16.19
CA SER A 338 -21.47 15.18 -16.96
C SER A 338 -22.62 14.27 -16.57
N THR A 339 -22.34 12.98 -16.34
CA THR A 339 -23.37 11.95 -16.12
C THR A 339 -23.48 11.50 -14.66
N GLY A 340 -22.52 11.87 -13.80
CA GLY A 340 -22.46 11.39 -12.42
C GLY A 340 -22.14 9.90 -12.37
N LEU A 341 -22.60 9.24 -11.30
CA LEU A 341 -22.28 7.82 -11.03
C LEU A 341 -23.32 6.88 -11.66
N THR A 342 -22.85 6.05 -12.59
CA THR A 342 -23.63 5.03 -13.33
C THR A 342 -23.08 3.63 -13.05
N SER A 343 -23.94 2.63 -12.85
CA SER A 343 -23.53 1.22 -12.70
C SER A 343 -23.90 0.37 -13.91
N PHE A 344 -23.09 -0.65 -14.16
CA PHE A 344 -23.33 -1.71 -15.14
C PHE A 344 -23.24 -3.05 -14.41
N LYS A 345 -24.37 -3.75 -14.33
CA LYS A 345 -24.45 -5.05 -13.65
C LYS A 345 -23.67 -6.10 -14.42
N LEU A 346 -22.81 -6.82 -13.71
CA LEU A 346 -21.95 -7.82 -14.32
C LEU A 346 -22.66 -9.16 -14.50
N SER A 347 -22.30 -9.85 -15.58
CA SER A 347 -22.73 -11.20 -15.93
C SER A 347 -21.61 -11.94 -16.66
N GLY A 348 -21.70 -13.28 -16.79
CA GLY A 348 -20.65 -14.08 -17.43
C GLY A 348 -19.37 -14.23 -16.60
N LEU A 349 -19.44 -13.90 -15.30
CA LEU A 349 -18.34 -14.03 -14.36
C LEU A 349 -18.04 -15.50 -14.01
N PRO A 350 -16.82 -15.80 -13.51
CA PRO A 350 -16.48 -17.14 -13.02
C PRO A 350 -17.49 -17.59 -11.97
N ALA A 351 -17.92 -18.85 -12.06
CA ALA A 351 -18.77 -19.43 -11.02
C ALA A 351 -17.97 -19.55 -9.71
N MET A 352 -18.59 -19.19 -8.59
CA MET A 352 -18.00 -19.38 -7.27
C MET A 352 -17.70 -20.87 -7.04
N PRO A 353 -16.47 -21.23 -6.65
CA PRO A 353 -16.12 -22.63 -6.46
C PRO A 353 -16.82 -23.23 -5.25
N SER A 354 -17.09 -24.54 -5.31
CA SER A 354 -17.66 -25.29 -4.21
C SER A 354 -16.58 -25.94 -3.33
N GLY A 355 -16.93 -26.22 -2.07
CA GLY A 355 -16.04 -26.93 -1.12
C GLY A 355 -15.06 -26.04 -0.36
N TYR A 356 -15.03 -24.73 -0.63
CA TYR A 356 -14.29 -23.77 0.18
C TYR A 356 -15.19 -23.17 1.27
N GLN A 357 -14.65 -22.93 2.46
CA GLN A 357 -15.39 -22.25 3.54
C GLN A 357 -15.63 -20.77 3.25
N TYR A 358 -14.70 -20.12 2.56
CA TYR A 358 -14.90 -18.78 2.04
C TYR A 358 -14.51 -18.71 0.56
N SER A 359 -15.24 -17.89 -0.20
CA SER A 359 -14.90 -17.50 -1.56
C SER A 359 -15.37 -16.08 -1.78
N ASN A 360 -14.50 -15.26 -2.35
CA ASN A 360 -14.82 -13.90 -2.77
C ASN A 360 -14.46 -13.73 -4.25
N LEU A 361 -15.26 -12.94 -4.95
CA LEU A 361 -15.04 -12.59 -6.34
C LEU A 361 -14.97 -11.06 -6.43
N THR A 362 -13.92 -10.55 -7.03
CA THR A 362 -13.76 -9.11 -7.28
C THR A 362 -13.53 -8.91 -8.77
N VAL A 363 -14.00 -7.78 -9.31
CA VAL A 363 -13.77 -7.43 -10.72
C VAL A 363 -13.25 -6.01 -10.77
N GLY A 364 -12.00 -5.84 -11.20
CA GLY A 364 -11.34 -4.54 -11.27
C GLY A 364 -11.13 -4.09 -12.71
N PRO A 365 -11.42 -2.82 -13.07
CA PRO A 365 -11.01 -2.23 -14.33
C PRO A 365 -9.49 -2.31 -14.50
N ALA A 366 -9.06 -2.68 -15.70
CA ALA A 366 -7.67 -3.02 -15.99
C ALA A 366 -7.18 -2.39 -17.30
N GLY A 367 -7.74 -1.25 -17.70
CA GLY A 367 -7.36 -0.57 -18.95
C GLY A 367 -8.46 0.38 -19.42
N PRO A 368 -8.21 1.16 -20.49
CA PRO A 368 -9.20 2.09 -21.01
C PRO A 368 -10.29 1.32 -21.77
N CYS A 369 -11.52 1.84 -21.77
CA CYS A 369 -12.59 1.24 -22.55
C CYS A 369 -12.30 1.36 -24.06
N ILE A 370 -12.26 0.23 -24.76
CA ILE A 370 -11.91 0.18 -26.19
C ILE A 370 -13.18 0.17 -27.02
N PRO A 371 -13.28 0.96 -28.11
CA PRO A 371 -14.49 0.97 -28.94
C PRO A 371 -14.89 -0.41 -29.45
N GLY A 372 -16.19 -0.71 -29.39
CA GLY A 372 -16.77 -1.95 -29.91
C GLY A 372 -17.15 -2.96 -28.83
N VAL A 373 -17.26 -4.22 -29.24
CA VAL A 373 -17.63 -5.36 -28.39
C VAL A 373 -16.52 -6.39 -28.49
N PHE A 374 -16.09 -6.90 -27.35
CA PHE A 374 -15.14 -8.00 -27.27
C PHE A 374 -15.86 -9.34 -27.35
N ALA A 375 -15.33 -10.22 -28.21
CA ALA A 375 -15.77 -11.60 -28.37
C ALA A 375 -14.68 -12.54 -27.85
N GLY A 376 -14.81 -12.94 -26.60
CA GLY A 376 -13.94 -13.87 -25.90
C GLY A 376 -14.60 -15.21 -25.61
N VAL A 377 -14.11 -15.88 -24.57
CA VAL A 377 -14.66 -17.15 -24.08
C VAL A 377 -15.34 -16.95 -22.72
N GLN A 378 -16.18 -17.90 -22.32
CA GLN A 378 -16.76 -17.89 -20.97
C GLN A 378 -15.67 -18.14 -19.93
N ALA A 379 -15.80 -17.49 -18.78
CA ALA A 379 -14.96 -17.77 -17.64
C ALA A 379 -15.13 -19.23 -17.17
N SER A 380 -14.03 -19.89 -16.88
CA SER A 380 -14.06 -21.22 -16.27
C SER A 380 -14.28 -21.12 -14.76
N ALA A 381 -15.00 -22.08 -14.20
CA ALA A 381 -15.07 -22.20 -12.75
C ALA A 381 -13.70 -22.60 -12.20
N GLN A 382 -13.32 -22.01 -11.06
CA GLN A 382 -12.17 -22.46 -10.31
C GLN A 382 -12.39 -23.92 -9.86
N PRO A 383 -11.36 -24.78 -9.87
CA PRO A 383 -11.48 -26.15 -9.40
C PRO A 383 -12.00 -26.22 -7.95
N PRO A 384 -12.84 -27.22 -7.62
CA PRO A 384 -13.34 -27.40 -6.26
C PRO A 384 -12.18 -27.62 -5.29
N ALA A 385 -12.42 -27.28 -4.01
CA ALA A 385 -11.42 -27.51 -2.98
C ALA A 385 -10.99 -28.99 -2.94
N PRO A 386 -9.68 -29.28 -2.81
CA PRO A 386 -9.25 -30.64 -2.54
C PRO A 386 -9.91 -31.15 -1.26
N THR A 387 -10.36 -32.41 -1.27
CA THR A 387 -10.99 -33.02 -0.09
C THR A 387 -10.04 -32.88 1.10
N PRO A 388 -10.45 -32.20 2.19
CA PRO A 388 -9.56 -32.01 3.32
C PRO A 388 -9.17 -33.38 3.88
N THR A 389 -7.87 -33.62 4.02
CA THR A 389 -7.41 -34.71 4.88
C THR A 389 -7.91 -34.38 6.29
N PRO A 390 -8.61 -35.29 6.98
CA PRO A 390 -9.10 -35.01 8.33
C PRO A 390 -7.93 -34.58 9.19
N SER A 391 -7.91 -33.30 9.59
CA SER A 391 -6.98 -32.85 10.61
C SER A 391 -7.35 -33.56 11.90
N PRO A 392 -6.37 -34.10 12.66
CA PRO A 392 -6.66 -34.61 13.99
C PRO A 392 -7.37 -33.52 14.78
N ALA A 393 -8.46 -33.88 15.48
CA ALA A 393 -9.12 -32.96 16.36
C ALA A 393 -8.07 -32.37 17.33
N PRO A 394 -8.03 -31.04 17.51
CA PRO A 394 -7.07 -30.45 18.44
C PRO A 394 -7.28 -31.09 19.82
N PRO A 395 -6.19 -31.40 20.55
CA PRO A 395 -6.30 -31.99 21.87
C PRO A 395 -7.11 -31.05 22.77
N THR A 396 -8.01 -31.61 23.59
CA THR A 396 -8.71 -30.84 24.62
C THR A 396 -7.69 -30.29 25.61
N VAL A 397 -7.60 -28.97 25.72
CA VAL A 397 -6.68 -28.29 26.64
C VAL A 397 -7.38 -27.91 27.92
N ASP A 398 -6.82 -28.31 29.06
CA ASP A 398 -7.25 -27.80 30.36
C ASP A 398 -6.72 -26.37 30.59
N TRP A 399 -7.53 -25.39 30.20
CA TRP A 399 -7.21 -23.97 30.36
C TRP A 399 -7.11 -23.54 31.82
N SER A 400 -7.74 -24.25 32.76
CA SER A 400 -7.74 -23.87 34.18
C SER A 400 -6.32 -23.92 34.76
N ALA A 401 -5.54 -24.94 34.39
CA ALA A 401 -4.14 -25.08 34.77
C ALA A 401 -3.25 -23.97 34.20
N PHE A 402 -3.55 -23.45 33.01
CA PHE A 402 -2.83 -22.33 32.41
C PHE A 402 -3.20 -20.99 33.06
N MET A 403 -4.48 -20.79 33.37
CA MET A 403 -4.98 -19.59 34.02
C MET A 403 -4.47 -19.45 35.46
N ALA A 404 -4.23 -20.57 36.15
CA ALA A 404 -3.64 -20.59 37.48
C ALA A 404 -2.18 -20.11 37.52
N LYS A 405 -1.47 -20.11 36.38
CA LYS A 405 -0.08 -19.62 36.33
C LYS A 405 -0.05 -18.10 36.53
N PRO A 406 0.80 -17.57 37.42
CA PRO A 406 0.94 -16.12 37.60
C PRO A 406 1.35 -15.42 36.30
N LEU A 407 0.83 -14.21 36.09
CA LEU A 407 1.22 -13.35 34.98
C LEU A 407 2.40 -12.49 35.42
N HIS A 408 3.62 -12.87 35.02
CA HIS A 408 4.84 -12.13 35.34
C HIS A 408 5.09 -11.01 34.32
N LEU A 409 4.46 -9.87 34.53
CA LEU A 409 4.77 -8.62 33.81
C LEU A 409 5.37 -7.63 34.81
N ASN A 410 6.42 -6.91 34.42
CA ASN A 410 7.01 -5.89 35.28
C ASN A 410 6.03 -4.74 35.47
N ASP A 411 5.85 -4.29 36.71
CA ASP A 411 5.12 -3.04 36.97
C ASP A 411 5.96 -1.87 36.47
N LEU A 412 5.28 -0.91 35.84
CA LEU A 412 5.91 0.26 35.23
C LEU A 412 5.48 1.51 36.02
N PRO A 413 6.41 2.25 36.64
CA PRO A 413 6.07 3.48 37.33
C PRO A 413 5.36 4.48 36.39
N SER A 414 4.41 5.25 36.94
CA SER A 414 3.74 6.31 36.17
C SER A 414 4.76 7.22 35.49
N HIS A 415 4.52 7.56 34.22
CA HIS A 415 5.38 8.39 33.38
C HIS A 415 6.75 7.82 32.98
N SER A 416 7.05 6.55 33.29
CA SER A 416 8.25 5.90 32.77
C SER A 416 8.04 5.38 31.33
N THR A 417 9.13 5.23 30.59
CA THR A 417 9.10 4.76 29.20
C THR A 417 8.71 3.28 29.14
N CYS A 418 7.78 2.94 28.23
CA CYS A 418 7.36 1.56 28.02
C CYS A 418 8.56 0.67 27.63
N PRO A 419 8.71 -0.52 28.25
CA PRO A 419 9.74 -1.47 27.84
C PRO A 419 9.46 -1.96 26.42
N VAL A 420 10.50 -2.01 25.59
CA VAL A 420 10.44 -2.54 24.23
C VAL A 420 11.14 -3.89 24.21
N THR A 421 10.45 -4.93 23.74
CA THR A 421 11.05 -6.25 23.52
C THR A 421 11.80 -6.29 22.19
N PRO A 422 12.89 -7.08 22.08
CA PRO A 422 13.58 -7.26 20.80
C PRO A 422 12.65 -7.88 19.74
N SER A 423 12.88 -7.52 18.48
CA SER A 423 12.27 -8.20 17.33
C SER A 423 12.99 -9.51 17.03
N VAL A 424 12.22 -10.55 16.70
CA VAL A 424 12.71 -11.87 16.29
C VAL A 424 12.14 -12.21 14.93
N ASN A 425 12.99 -12.67 14.01
CA ASN A 425 12.56 -13.24 12.73
C ASN A 425 12.15 -14.70 12.94
N LEU A 426 10.91 -15.01 12.60
CA LEU A 426 10.29 -16.32 12.75
C LEU A 426 10.31 -17.06 11.41
N LYS A 427 10.55 -18.36 11.45
CA LYS A 427 10.49 -19.24 10.27
C LYS A 427 9.05 -19.61 9.91
N VAL A 428 8.16 -18.63 9.85
CA VAL A 428 6.78 -18.80 9.41
C VAL A 428 6.67 -18.44 7.94
N LYS A 429 6.03 -19.30 7.14
CA LYS A 429 5.68 -18.99 5.76
C LYS A 429 4.28 -18.42 5.73
N SER A 430 4.13 -17.19 5.22
CA SER A 430 2.83 -16.60 4.96
C SER A 430 2.22 -17.21 3.71
N GLN A 431 0.92 -17.51 3.73
CA GLN A 431 0.20 -18.08 2.58
C GLN A 431 0.05 -17.10 1.40
N THR A 432 0.12 -15.78 1.65
CA THR A 432 -0.18 -14.74 0.65
C THR A 432 0.90 -13.65 0.53
N GLY A 433 2.12 -13.90 1.03
CA GLY A 433 3.23 -12.92 1.00
C GLY A 433 3.03 -11.67 1.86
N LYS A 434 1.83 -11.45 2.41
CA LYS A 434 1.43 -10.25 3.17
C LYS A 434 1.48 -10.42 4.70
N TRP A 435 1.74 -11.63 5.21
CA TRP A 435 1.83 -11.83 6.66
C TRP A 435 3.26 -11.61 7.16
N PRO A 436 3.42 -10.92 8.30
CA PRO A 436 4.72 -10.69 8.88
C PRO A 436 5.38 -12.01 9.27
N ASN A 437 6.68 -12.10 9.04
CA ASN A 437 7.54 -13.21 9.45
C ASN A 437 8.44 -12.83 10.63
N TYR A 438 8.08 -11.79 11.37
CA TYR A 438 8.80 -11.29 12.52
C TYR A 438 7.83 -11.10 13.69
N GLY A 439 8.32 -10.97 14.92
CA GLY A 439 7.47 -10.61 16.06
C GLY A 439 8.29 -10.12 17.25
N PHE A 440 7.59 -9.53 18.22
CA PHE A 440 8.18 -8.94 19.42
C PHE A 440 7.83 -9.78 20.64
N GLY A 441 8.84 -10.19 21.42
CA GLY A 441 8.66 -11.00 22.62
C GLY A 441 9.79 -12.00 22.86
N ASN A 442 9.71 -12.69 23.99
CA ASN A 442 10.72 -13.68 24.39
C ASN A 442 10.35 -15.12 23.98
N GLY A 443 9.25 -15.29 23.23
CA GLY A 443 8.72 -16.59 22.84
C GLY A 443 7.95 -17.33 23.97
N PRO A 444 7.30 -18.45 23.64
CA PRO A 444 7.19 -19.03 22.30
C PRO A 444 6.20 -18.29 21.39
N ALA A 445 5.42 -17.35 21.92
CA ALA A 445 4.48 -16.52 21.16
C ALA A 445 4.96 -15.07 21.08
N TYR A 446 4.68 -14.42 19.96
CA TYR A 446 5.19 -13.09 19.60
C TYR A 446 4.05 -12.23 19.05
N LEU A 447 4.04 -10.95 19.43
CA LEU A 447 3.14 -9.96 18.85
C LEU A 447 3.73 -9.45 17.53
N SER A 448 2.91 -9.37 16.49
CA SER A 448 3.37 -9.05 15.12
C SER A 448 2.39 -8.16 14.35
N GLY A 449 2.84 -7.67 13.20
CA GLY A 449 2.06 -6.91 12.22
C GLY A 449 1.87 -5.44 12.57
N GLN A 450 1.29 -5.15 13.74
CA GLN A 450 0.95 -3.80 14.17
C GLN A 450 1.82 -3.36 15.34
N VAL A 451 2.54 -2.25 15.16
CA VAL A 451 3.44 -1.65 16.18
C VAL A 451 2.87 -0.39 16.82
N THR A 452 1.75 0.14 16.31
CA THR A 452 1.09 1.34 16.82
C THR A 452 -0.38 1.02 17.12
N TRP A 453 -0.86 1.39 18.30
CA TRP A 453 -2.22 1.08 18.77
C TRP A 453 -3.00 2.37 19.02
N TYR A 454 -4.29 2.37 18.67
CA TYR A 454 -5.20 3.49 18.92
C TYR A 454 -5.97 3.28 20.22
N SER A 455 -6.48 4.35 20.84
CA SER A 455 -7.24 4.24 22.10
C SER A 455 -8.74 3.95 21.92
N ALA A 456 -9.23 3.86 20.68
CA ALA A 456 -10.64 3.71 20.37
C ALA A 456 -10.92 2.52 19.45
N GLY A 457 -11.98 1.77 19.75
CA GLY A 457 -12.49 0.67 18.93
C GLY A 457 -11.79 -0.68 19.13
N GLN A 458 -12.30 -1.69 18.45
CA GLN A 458 -11.65 -2.99 18.33
C GLN A 458 -10.43 -2.86 17.41
N GLN A 459 -9.35 -3.56 17.74
CA GLN A 459 -8.13 -3.60 16.93
C GLN A 459 -7.69 -5.04 16.71
N GLY A 460 -7.05 -5.28 15.57
CA GLY A 460 -6.47 -6.57 15.24
C GLY A 460 -5.08 -6.72 15.85
N ALA A 461 -4.82 -7.88 16.46
CA ALA A 461 -3.48 -8.29 16.86
C ALA A 461 -3.11 -9.57 16.12
N VAL A 462 -1.90 -9.61 15.57
CA VAL A 462 -1.37 -10.86 14.98
C VAL A 462 -0.45 -11.49 16.02
N ILE A 463 -0.76 -12.72 16.41
CA ILE A 463 0.06 -13.51 17.33
C ILE A 463 0.69 -14.64 16.52
N LEU A 464 2.01 -14.61 16.42
CA LEU A 464 2.78 -15.66 15.77
C LEU A 464 3.39 -16.55 16.85
N VAL A 465 3.30 -17.87 16.67
CA VAL A 465 3.96 -18.82 17.57
C VAL A 465 5.13 -19.44 16.83
N ASP A 466 6.25 -19.59 17.53
CA ASP A 466 7.43 -20.25 16.99
C ASP A 466 7.03 -21.63 16.44
N PRO A 467 7.32 -21.94 15.16
CA PRO A 467 6.93 -23.22 14.56
C PRO A 467 7.56 -24.43 15.25
N VAL A 468 8.62 -24.25 16.04
CA VAL A 468 9.23 -25.31 16.87
C VAL A 468 8.36 -25.65 18.09
N TYR A 469 7.55 -24.69 18.58
CA TYR A 469 6.66 -24.91 19.70
C TYR A 469 5.40 -25.68 19.27
N LYS A 470 5.05 -26.73 20.02
CA LYS A 470 3.91 -27.62 19.73
C LYS A 470 2.87 -27.69 20.85
N GLY A 471 3.07 -26.92 21.92
CA GLY A 471 2.15 -26.90 23.05
C GLY A 471 1.02 -25.88 22.87
N PRO A 472 0.05 -25.87 23.80
CA PRO A 472 -0.96 -24.83 23.85
C PRO A 472 -0.37 -23.51 24.36
N VAL A 473 -0.87 -22.39 23.83
CA VAL A 473 -0.48 -21.03 24.24
C VAL A 473 -1.65 -20.34 24.91
N LEU A 474 -1.40 -19.72 26.07
CA LEU A 474 -2.35 -18.82 26.73
C LEU A 474 -1.85 -17.38 26.59
N VAL A 475 -2.66 -16.54 25.96
CA VAL A 475 -2.41 -15.11 25.78
C VAL A 475 -3.21 -14.32 26.80
N ARG A 476 -2.53 -13.47 27.55
CA ARG A 476 -3.11 -12.58 28.56
C ARG A 476 -2.51 -11.20 28.44
N SER A 477 -3.24 -10.20 28.89
CA SER A 477 -2.79 -8.82 28.93
C SER A 477 -3.00 -8.24 30.32
N ARG A 478 -2.15 -7.26 30.66
CA ARG A 478 -2.28 -6.42 31.84
C ARG A 478 -1.68 -5.06 31.51
N ARG A 479 -2.33 -4.01 31.98
CA ARG A 479 -1.79 -2.66 31.95
C ARG A 479 -0.54 -2.59 32.84
N LEU A 480 0.58 -2.08 32.32
CA LEU A 480 1.86 -2.09 33.05
C LEU A 480 1.92 -1.02 34.14
N ASP A 481 1.23 0.11 33.95
CA ASP A 481 1.20 1.28 34.85
C ASP A 481 -0.02 1.31 35.79
N GLY A 482 -0.76 0.20 35.92
CA GLY A 482 -1.90 0.14 36.82
C GLY A 482 -2.89 -0.98 36.50
N ASN A 483 -4.16 -0.72 36.80
CA ASN A 483 -5.23 -1.69 36.63
C ASN A 483 -5.82 -1.60 35.21
N GLY A 484 -6.02 -2.77 34.58
CA GLY A 484 -6.65 -2.89 33.27
C GLY A 484 -6.10 -4.07 32.49
N ALA A 485 -6.90 -4.58 31.56
CA ALA A 485 -6.50 -5.62 30.62
C ALA A 485 -7.28 -5.44 29.30
N LEU A 486 -6.72 -5.97 28.23
CA LEU A 486 -7.38 -6.15 26.94
C LEU A 486 -8.15 -7.47 26.94
N THR A 487 -9.34 -7.46 26.34
CA THR A 487 -10.09 -8.68 26.03
C THR A 487 -9.73 -9.12 24.62
N PHE A 488 -9.38 -10.39 24.46
CA PHE A 488 -9.06 -10.98 23.18
C PHE A 488 -10.19 -11.87 22.64
N SER A 489 -10.39 -11.83 21.33
CA SER A 489 -11.20 -12.78 20.55
C SER A 489 -10.64 -12.84 19.13
N GLY A 490 -10.90 -13.93 18.41
CA GLY A 490 -10.41 -14.07 17.04
C GLY A 490 -10.33 -15.51 16.57
N ALA A 491 -9.81 -15.67 15.34
CA ALA A 491 -9.57 -16.98 14.75
C ALA A 491 -8.34 -17.68 15.37
N GLY A 492 -8.32 -19.01 15.32
CA GLY A 492 -7.16 -19.82 15.73
C GLY A 492 -7.09 -20.19 17.22
N GLY A 493 -8.13 -19.88 18.00
CA GLY A 493 -8.19 -20.20 19.42
C GLY A 493 -9.55 -19.85 20.03
N ASP A 494 -9.65 -20.03 21.35
CA ASP A 494 -10.86 -19.81 22.13
C ASP A 494 -10.69 -18.65 23.10
N ALA A 495 -11.72 -17.81 23.22
CA ALA A 495 -11.81 -16.88 24.33
C ALA A 495 -11.92 -17.68 25.64
N VAL A 496 -10.99 -17.44 26.55
CA VAL A 496 -10.94 -18.07 27.87
C VAL A 496 -11.16 -17.01 28.94
N GLY A 497 -11.59 -17.43 30.13
CA GLY A 497 -12.04 -16.52 31.20
C GLY A 497 -11.08 -15.35 31.47
N ASN A 498 -11.62 -14.22 31.95
CA ASN A 498 -10.88 -12.98 32.25
C ASN A 498 -10.23 -12.30 31.03
N GLY A 499 -10.86 -12.40 29.86
CA GLY A 499 -10.42 -11.70 28.64
C GLY A 499 -9.16 -12.29 27.99
N ALA A 500 -8.75 -13.49 28.41
CA ALA A 500 -7.61 -14.21 27.88
C ALA A 500 -7.97 -15.01 26.62
N PHE A 501 -6.97 -15.46 25.87
CA PHE A 501 -7.16 -16.22 24.62
C PHE A 501 -6.28 -17.46 24.60
N GLY A 502 -6.89 -18.62 24.37
CA GLY A 502 -6.22 -19.91 24.36
C GLY A 502 -6.05 -20.43 22.94
N ILE A 503 -4.82 -20.76 22.56
CA ILE A 503 -4.49 -21.40 21.28
C ILE A 503 -4.19 -22.88 21.59
N PRO A 504 -5.13 -23.82 21.35
CA PRO A 504 -5.05 -25.18 21.88
C PRO A 504 -3.96 -26.03 21.23
N GLN A 505 -3.64 -25.75 19.97
CA GLN A 505 -2.57 -26.38 19.24
C GLN A 505 -2.00 -25.39 18.25
N THR A 506 -0.70 -25.20 18.29
CA THR A 506 0.03 -24.45 17.28
C THR A 506 0.32 -25.42 16.14
N SER A 507 0.09 -25.01 14.90
CA SER A 507 0.11 -25.88 13.72
C SER A 507 1.23 -26.92 13.76
N ALA A 508 0.88 -28.17 13.40
CA ALA A 508 1.86 -29.16 12.95
C ALA A 508 2.80 -28.48 11.93
N PRO A 509 4.09 -28.89 11.84
CA PRO A 509 5.02 -28.22 10.93
C PRO A 509 4.43 -28.16 9.51
N PRO A 510 4.81 -27.15 8.72
CA PRO A 510 4.26 -26.91 7.38
C PRO A 510 4.27 -28.16 6.49
#